data_AF-A0A357QMF2-F1
#
_entry.id   AF-A0A357QMF2-F1
#
_cell.length_a   1.000
_cell.length_b   1.000
_cell.length_c   1.000
_cell.angle_alpha   90.00
_cell.angle_beta   90.00
_cell.angle_gamma   90.00
#
_symmetry.space_group_name_H-M   'P 1'
#
loop_
_entity.id
_entity.type
_entity.pdbx_description
1 polymer ?
#
loop_
_entity_poly.entity_id
_entity_poly.type
_entity_poly.pdbx_seq_one_letter_code
_entity_poly.pdbx_strand_id
1 'polypeptide(L)'
;MKTKFRLLKWNPLPIRFMNFSKRSKLFPAGVFISFLFLSCSGSSQENTTIHDTDSLPVEKKTVNYLEHIPSHETAKYQKIKDIPVPNGFQRTSADSNSFAGYLRNLELKTENNTVYLHTGEEKWYQDGHFAVIKMDVGTRDLQQCADAVMRLRAEYLYTTKQYSKIHFNFLSDGKPRYYTEYTGADRSWKAYRKYMDYIFSYANTGSLANELTPVKIEEILPGDVFIMKGNPYGHAVIVVDVAENSETGERVFMIAQSYMPAQEIHILKNLNSLSISPWYSTKFEGDLNTPEWTFVGNCLKRF
;
A
#
# COMPACT_ATOMS: atom_id res chain seq x y z
N MET A 1 -3.46 -14.31 -48.43
CA MET A 1 -3.50 -15.29 -47.31
C MET A 1 -4.58 -14.87 -46.32
N LYS A 2 -5.43 -15.78 -45.84
CA LYS A 2 -6.43 -15.51 -44.78
C LYS A 2 -6.01 -16.25 -43.50
N THR A 3 -5.57 -15.52 -42.48
CA THR A 3 -5.14 -16.10 -41.20
C THR A 3 -6.31 -16.11 -40.23
N LYS A 4 -6.76 -17.30 -39.80
CA LYS A 4 -7.86 -17.45 -38.83
C LYS A 4 -7.36 -17.21 -37.40
N PHE A 5 -7.95 -16.25 -36.69
CA PHE A 5 -7.85 -16.21 -35.23
C PHE A 5 -8.58 -17.43 -34.62
N ARG A 6 -7.93 -18.11 -33.68
CA ARG A 6 -8.49 -19.27 -32.97
C ARG A 6 -8.64 -18.89 -31.49
N LEU A 7 -9.86 -18.54 -31.09
CA LEU A 7 -10.22 -18.29 -29.69
C LEU A 7 -10.03 -19.58 -28.87
N LEU A 8 -9.14 -19.56 -27.88
CA LEU A 8 -9.08 -20.60 -26.85
C LEU A 8 -10.20 -20.34 -25.83
N LYS A 9 -11.10 -21.32 -25.68
CA LYS A 9 -12.09 -21.31 -24.60
C LYS A 9 -11.43 -21.78 -23.31
N TRP A 10 -11.56 -20.97 -22.26
CA TRP A 10 -11.27 -21.40 -20.88
C TRP A 10 -12.36 -22.36 -20.38
N ASN A 11 -11.95 -23.46 -19.77
CA ASN A 11 -12.82 -24.40 -19.03
C ASN A 11 -12.33 -24.48 -17.57
N PRO A 12 -13.12 -24.08 -16.56
CA PRO A 12 -12.75 -24.31 -15.16
C PRO A 12 -12.96 -25.78 -14.78
N LEU A 13 -12.05 -26.32 -13.97
CA LEU A 13 -12.15 -27.67 -13.40
C LEU A 13 -13.11 -27.68 -12.18
N PRO A 14 -13.85 -28.77 -11.92
CA PRO A 14 -14.84 -28.82 -10.85
C PRO A 14 -14.21 -28.99 -9.47
N ILE A 15 -14.66 -28.17 -8.51
CA ILE A 15 -14.30 -28.29 -7.10
C ILE A 15 -15.01 -29.50 -6.49
N ARG A 16 -14.25 -30.45 -5.94
CA ARG A 16 -14.76 -31.69 -5.34
C ARG A 16 -14.89 -31.52 -3.83
N PHE A 17 -16.10 -31.26 -3.33
CA PHE A 17 -16.38 -31.18 -1.90
C PHE A 17 -16.17 -32.54 -1.20
N MET A 18 -15.35 -32.55 -0.13
CA MET A 18 -15.18 -33.71 0.75
C MET A 18 -16.17 -33.62 1.91
N ASN A 19 -17.10 -34.57 1.97
CA ASN A 19 -18.03 -34.74 3.09
C ASN A 19 -17.29 -35.21 4.34
N PHE A 20 -17.50 -34.54 5.47
CA PHE A 20 -17.28 -35.10 6.81
C PHE A 20 -18.62 -35.24 7.54
N SER A 21 -18.80 -36.36 8.25
CA SER A 21 -20.09 -36.76 8.84
C SER A 21 -20.00 -36.93 10.37
N LYS A 22 -21.15 -36.78 11.05
CA LYS A 22 -21.41 -37.08 12.50
C LYS A 22 -20.78 -36.04 13.45
N ARG A 23 -21.39 -35.55 14.54
CA ARG A 23 -22.62 -35.82 15.36
C ARG A 23 -22.93 -34.51 16.17
N SER A 24 -24.02 -34.27 16.93
CA SER A 24 -25.28 -34.98 17.24
C SER A 24 -26.29 -34.10 18.04
N LYS A 25 -27.59 -34.42 17.91
CA LYS A 25 -28.71 -34.23 18.89
C LYS A 25 -29.30 -32.82 19.20
N LEU A 26 -30.54 -32.64 18.72
CA LEU A 26 -31.76 -32.04 19.31
C LEU A 26 -31.71 -30.91 20.36
N PHE A 27 -32.45 -29.82 20.10
CA PHE A 27 -33.61 -29.30 20.87
C PHE A 27 -34.42 -28.31 19.94
N PRO A 28 -35.64 -27.79 20.27
CA PRO A 28 -36.68 -27.63 19.26
C PRO A 28 -37.24 -26.20 19.05
N ALA A 29 -37.95 -26.05 17.92
CA ALA A 29 -39.08 -25.13 17.66
C ALA A 29 -38.89 -23.61 17.91
N GLY A 30 -38.69 -22.87 16.82
CA GLY A 30 -38.85 -21.40 16.75
C GLY A 30 -39.52 -20.97 15.44
N VAL A 31 -40.78 -20.53 15.57
CA VAL A 31 -41.66 -19.75 14.66
C VAL A 31 -41.06 -19.28 13.31
N PHE A 32 -41.73 -19.62 12.20
CA PHE A 32 -41.57 -19.01 10.87
C PHE A 32 -42.71 -18.01 10.58
N ILE A 33 -42.39 -16.81 10.07
CA ILE A 33 -43.38 -15.79 9.67
C ILE A 33 -43.00 -15.20 8.29
N SER A 34 -43.92 -15.36 7.31
CA SER A 34 -44.13 -14.50 6.12
C SER A 34 -42.96 -14.38 5.10
N PHE A 35 -43.11 -13.91 3.86
CA PHE A 35 -44.22 -13.28 3.13
C PHE A 35 -44.44 -13.91 1.74
N LEU A 36 -45.70 -13.93 1.28
CA LEU A 36 -46.07 -14.12 -0.13
C LEU A 36 -46.07 -12.75 -0.84
N PHE A 37 -45.39 -12.66 -1.98
CA PHE A 37 -45.56 -11.55 -2.92
C PHE A 37 -46.42 -12.00 -4.10
N LEU A 38 -47.63 -11.44 -4.22
CA LEU A 38 -48.43 -11.50 -5.43
C LEU A 38 -47.92 -10.45 -6.42
N SER A 39 -47.68 -10.86 -7.66
CA SER A 39 -47.40 -9.96 -8.78
C SER A 39 -48.67 -9.76 -9.59
N CYS A 40 -49.04 -8.50 -9.86
CA CYS A 40 -50.18 -8.15 -10.71
C CYS A 40 -49.69 -7.55 -12.03
N SER A 41 -50.04 -8.20 -13.13
CA SER A 41 -49.90 -7.66 -14.49
C SER A 41 -50.96 -6.59 -14.75
N GLY A 42 -50.61 -5.53 -15.47
CA GLY A 42 -51.55 -4.52 -15.93
C GLY A 42 -50.98 -3.71 -17.09
N SER A 43 -51.52 -3.90 -18.28
CA SER A 43 -51.13 -3.19 -19.50
C SER A 43 -52.32 -2.47 -20.12
N SER A 44 -52.16 -1.17 -20.38
CA SER A 44 -52.94 -0.46 -21.41
C SER A 44 -52.18 0.79 -21.84
N GLN A 45 -52.09 0.98 -23.16
CA GLN A 45 -51.62 2.22 -23.77
C GLN A 45 -52.80 3.20 -23.90
N GLU A 46 -52.52 4.50 -23.93
CA GLU A 46 -53.24 5.39 -24.84
C GLU A 46 -52.31 6.49 -25.36
N ASN A 47 -52.56 6.92 -26.61
CA ASN A 47 -51.66 7.80 -27.37
C ASN A 47 -51.97 9.28 -27.10
N THR A 48 -50.93 10.12 -27.18
CA THR A 48 -51.11 11.55 -27.46
C THR A 48 -50.10 11.99 -28.53
N THR A 49 -50.60 12.37 -29.70
CA THR A 49 -49.83 12.98 -30.79
C THR A 49 -49.47 14.42 -30.44
N ILE A 50 -48.20 14.81 -30.63
CA ILE A 50 -47.74 16.20 -30.61
C ILE A 50 -47.02 16.50 -31.92
N HIS A 51 -47.28 17.69 -32.47
CA HIS A 51 -46.81 18.17 -33.76
C HIS A 51 -45.29 18.41 -33.82
N ASP A 52 -44.74 18.29 -35.05
CA ASP A 52 -43.47 18.89 -35.45
C ASP A 52 -43.46 20.41 -35.23
N THR A 53 -42.41 20.92 -34.59
CA THR A 53 -41.83 22.24 -34.89
C THR A 53 -40.31 22.23 -34.74
N ASP A 54 -39.63 22.58 -35.84
CA ASP A 54 -38.27 23.09 -35.99
C ASP A 54 -37.10 22.45 -35.22
N SER A 55 -36.33 21.65 -35.96
CA SER A 55 -34.99 21.20 -35.58
C SER A 55 -33.93 22.28 -35.86
N LEU A 56 -33.48 22.98 -34.81
CA LEU A 56 -32.18 23.63 -34.83
C LEU A 56 -31.08 22.58 -34.57
N PRO A 57 -29.97 22.56 -35.33
CA PRO A 57 -28.90 21.60 -35.12
C PRO A 57 -28.17 21.90 -33.81
N VAL A 58 -28.46 21.11 -32.77
CA VAL A 58 -27.65 21.10 -31.55
C VAL A 58 -26.29 20.50 -31.89
N GLU A 59 -25.32 21.38 -32.11
CA GLU A 59 -23.91 21.03 -32.26
C GLU A 59 -23.45 20.32 -30.97
N LYS A 60 -23.44 18.98 -31.01
CA LYS A 60 -22.88 18.17 -29.93
C LYS A 60 -21.37 18.39 -29.90
N LYS A 61 -20.95 19.39 -29.12
CA LYS A 61 -19.56 19.47 -28.61
C LYS A 61 -19.29 18.24 -27.76
N THR A 62 -18.83 17.17 -28.40
CA THR A 62 -18.09 16.09 -27.76
C THR A 62 -16.85 16.70 -27.13
N VAL A 63 -16.95 17.09 -25.86
CA VAL A 63 -15.79 17.48 -25.06
C VAL A 63 -14.92 16.25 -24.93
N ASN A 64 -13.82 16.24 -25.67
CA ASN A 64 -12.92 15.11 -25.79
C ASN A 64 -12.08 15.00 -24.50
N TYR A 65 -12.63 14.36 -23.46
CA TYR A 65 -11.96 14.12 -22.17
C TYR A 65 -10.80 13.11 -22.24
N LEU A 66 -10.19 12.94 -23.41
CA LEU A 66 -9.16 11.94 -23.73
C LEU A 66 -8.06 12.53 -24.61
N GLU A 67 -7.47 13.65 -24.18
CA GLU A 67 -6.18 14.11 -24.73
C GLU A 67 -5.16 14.29 -23.60
N HIS A 68 -4.06 13.54 -23.72
CA HIS A 68 -2.87 13.55 -22.86
C HIS A 68 -3.09 13.25 -21.36
N ILE A 69 -3.09 11.95 -21.02
CA ILE A 69 -2.37 11.49 -19.82
C ILE A 69 -0.89 11.33 -20.24
N PRO A 70 0.06 12.10 -19.68
CA PRO A 70 1.48 11.87 -19.96
C PRO A 70 1.92 10.54 -19.36
N SER A 71 2.22 9.57 -20.22
CA SER A 71 2.75 8.27 -19.82
C SER A 71 4.17 8.44 -19.26
N HIS A 72 4.37 8.05 -17.99
CA HIS A 72 5.69 7.94 -17.35
C HIS A 72 6.58 9.19 -17.42
N GLU A 73 6.14 10.29 -16.80
CA GLU A 73 7.04 11.42 -16.52
C GLU A 73 8.20 10.94 -15.62
N THR A 74 9.44 11.23 -16.04
CA THR A 74 10.67 10.69 -15.45
C THR A 74 10.89 11.16 -14.02
N ALA A 75 11.46 10.31 -13.18
CA ALA A 75 11.62 10.59 -11.77
C ALA A 75 12.71 11.65 -11.54
N LYS A 76 12.26 12.87 -11.25
CA LYS A 76 13.08 14.10 -11.24
C LYS A 76 14.04 14.25 -10.05
N TYR A 77 13.88 13.46 -9.01
CA TYR A 77 14.53 13.66 -7.71
C TYR A 77 15.54 12.54 -7.43
N GLN A 78 16.73 12.89 -6.92
CA GLN A 78 17.78 11.91 -6.65
C GLN A 78 17.55 11.19 -5.31
N LYS A 79 17.03 11.90 -4.30
CA LYS A 79 16.73 11.39 -2.96
C LYS A 79 15.38 11.88 -2.46
N ILE A 80 14.83 11.20 -1.45
CA ILE A 80 13.54 11.57 -0.83
C ILE A 80 13.50 13.04 -0.36
N LYS A 81 14.59 13.51 0.25
CA LYS A 81 14.72 14.91 0.70
C LYS A 81 14.73 15.97 -0.42
N ASP A 82 14.93 15.57 -1.68
CA ASP A 82 15.00 16.49 -2.81
C ASP A 82 13.58 16.81 -3.35
N ILE A 83 12.57 16.00 -2.98
CA ILE A 83 11.15 16.29 -3.22
C ILE A 83 10.80 17.58 -2.45
N PRO A 84 10.20 18.60 -3.10
CA PRO A 84 9.85 19.84 -2.42
C PRO A 84 8.78 19.61 -1.35
N VAL A 85 8.86 20.34 -0.25
CA VAL A 85 7.77 20.46 0.72
C VAL A 85 6.68 21.40 0.18
N PRO A 86 5.42 21.30 0.63
CA PRO A 86 4.38 22.26 0.24
C PRO A 86 4.69 23.68 0.72
N ASN A 87 4.11 24.69 0.06
CA ASN A 87 4.32 26.11 0.40
C ASN A 87 3.96 26.39 1.87
N GLY A 88 4.84 27.12 2.58
CA GLY A 88 4.68 27.44 4.00
C GLY A 88 5.15 26.35 4.97
N PHE A 89 5.54 25.17 4.48
CA PHE A 89 6.11 24.09 5.30
C PHE A 89 7.63 24.10 5.27
N GLN A 90 8.23 23.61 6.36
CA GLN A 90 9.66 23.38 6.50
C GLN A 90 9.89 21.96 7.02
N ARG A 91 10.91 21.24 6.52
CA ARG A 91 11.21 19.89 7.02
C ARG A 91 11.51 19.93 8.52
N THR A 92 10.93 18.99 9.27
CA THR A 92 11.27 18.81 10.69
C THR A 92 12.76 18.48 10.84
N SER A 93 13.40 18.85 11.94
CA SER A 93 14.82 18.54 12.16
C SER A 93 15.05 17.03 12.25
N ALA A 94 16.16 16.55 11.69
CA ALA A 94 16.63 15.18 11.88
C ALA A 94 18.16 15.13 11.89
N ASP A 95 18.75 14.41 12.85
CA ASP A 95 20.18 14.12 12.87
C ASP A 95 20.57 13.25 11.66
N SER A 96 21.74 13.48 11.07
CA SER A 96 22.20 12.78 9.87
C SER A 96 22.43 11.28 10.07
N ASN A 97 22.69 10.85 11.31
CA ASN A 97 22.87 9.46 11.70
C ASN A 97 21.58 8.82 12.25
N SER A 98 20.47 9.57 12.32
CA SER A 98 19.17 9.04 12.74
C SER A 98 18.48 8.24 11.64
N PHE A 99 17.47 7.44 12.01
CA PHE A 99 16.65 6.72 11.04
C PHE A 99 15.90 7.68 10.09
N ALA A 100 15.44 8.83 10.59
CA ALA A 100 14.84 9.88 9.77
C ALA A 100 15.85 10.48 8.77
N GLY A 101 17.11 10.69 9.20
CA GLY A 101 18.21 11.10 8.34
C GLY A 101 18.51 10.07 7.24
N TYR A 102 18.49 8.78 7.56
CA TYR A 102 18.63 7.69 6.60
C TYR A 102 17.50 7.67 5.57
N LEU A 103 16.23 7.65 6.00
CA LEU A 103 15.07 7.59 5.10
C LEU A 103 15.07 8.75 4.10
N ARG A 104 15.31 9.98 4.58
CA ARG A 104 15.44 11.19 3.74
C ARG A 104 16.55 11.13 2.70
N ASN A 105 17.61 10.33 2.94
CA ASN A 105 18.76 10.20 2.04
C ASN A 105 18.71 8.95 1.15
N LEU A 106 17.66 8.13 1.23
CA LEU A 106 17.43 7.03 0.30
C LEU A 106 17.40 7.54 -1.14
N GLU A 107 18.14 6.86 -2.02
CA GLU A 107 18.14 7.15 -3.44
C GLU A 107 16.81 6.74 -4.08
N LEU A 108 16.38 7.52 -5.06
CA LEU A 108 15.26 7.21 -5.93
C LEU A 108 15.78 6.73 -7.28
N LYS A 109 14.99 5.94 -8.01
CA LYS A 109 15.23 5.76 -9.45
C LYS A 109 14.99 7.10 -10.13
N THR A 110 15.79 7.43 -11.14
CA THR A 110 15.69 8.69 -11.91
C THR A 110 15.27 8.43 -13.35
N GLU A 111 15.94 7.46 -13.99
CA GLU A 111 15.76 7.13 -15.41
C GLU A 111 14.42 6.45 -15.71
N ASN A 112 13.84 5.75 -14.74
CA ASN A 112 12.61 4.99 -14.89
C ASN A 112 11.79 5.05 -13.59
N ASN A 113 10.54 5.48 -13.69
CA ASN A 113 9.61 5.57 -12.57
C ASN A 113 8.62 4.39 -12.51
N THR A 114 8.77 3.35 -13.32
CA THR A 114 7.94 2.13 -13.27
C THR A 114 8.26 1.30 -12.03
N VAL A 115 7.23 0.89 -11.29
CA VAL A 115 7.32 -0.08 -10.19
C VAL A 115 7.24 -1.49 -10.77
N TYR A 116 8.24 -2.32 -10.44
CA TYR A 116 8.26 -3.74 -10.81
C TYR A 116 7.93 -4.63 -9.59
N LEU A 117 7.35 -5.79 -9.89
CA LEU A 117 7.14 -6.88 -8.94
C LEU A 117 8.44 -7.69 -8.75
N HIS A 118 8.50 -8.54 -7.73
CA HIS A 118 9.63 -9.48 -7.54
C HIS A 118 9.83 -10.46 -8.72
N THR A 119 8.84 -10.60 -9.61
CA THR A 119 8.91 -11.38 -10.85
C THR A 119 9.66 -10.64 -11.98
N GLY A 120 9.87 -9.33 -11.85
CA GLY A 120 10.33 -8.45 -12.93
C GLY A 120 9.21 -7.97 -13.86
N GLU A 121 7.96 -8.37 -13.63
CA GLU A 121 6.79 -7.82 -14.33
C GLU A 121 6.44 -6.44 -13.77
N GLU A 122 5.75 -5.62 -14.56
CA GLU A 122 5.26 -4.31 -14.10
C GLU A 122 4.10 -4.48 -13.11
N LYS A 123 4.10 -3.68 -12.04
CA LYS A 123 2.92 -3.52 -11.19
C LYS A 123 1.73 -3.07 -12.05
N TRP A 124 0.58 -3.74 -11.90
CA TRP A 124 -0.62 -3.43 -12.68
C TRP A 124 -1.14 -2.00 -12.50
N TYR A 125 -0.89 -1.38 -11.33
CA TYR A 125 -1.33 -0.02 -10.98
C TYR A 125 -0.15 0.95 -10.84
N GLN A 126 0.31 1.49 -11.97
CA GLN A 126 1.39 2.48 -12.04
C GLN A 126 0.95 3.91 -11.65
N ASP A 127 -0.35 4.20 -11.57
CA ASP A 127 -0.81 5.55 -11.25
C ASP A 127 -0.80 5.86 -9.75
N GLY A 128 -0.67 4.85 -8.88
CA GLY A 128 -0.70 5.01 -7.42
C GLY A 128 0.60 5.53 -6.77
N HIS A 129 1.74 5.46 -7.44
CA HIS A 129 3.03 5.85 -6.87
C HIS A 129 3.60 7.13 -7.48
N PHE A 130 4.44 7.82 -6.71
CA PHE A 130 5.09 9.08 -7.07
C PHE A 130 6.54 8.86 -7.53
N ALA A 131 7.32 8.09 -6.75
CA ALA A 131 8.72 7.79 -7.03
C ALA A 131 9.09 6.41 -6.49
N VAL A 132 9.95 5.68 -7.21
CA VAL A 132 10.45 4.37 -6.77
C VAL A 132 11.76 4.53 -6.00
N ILE A 133 11.85 3.94 -4.81
CA ILE A 133 13.09 3.89 -4.02
C ILE A 133 14.04 2.89 -4.69
N LYS A 134 15.30 3.28 -4.86
CA LYS A 134 16.34 2.50 -5.52
C LYS A 134 16.89 1.42 -4.56
N MET A 135 16.05 0.44 -4.26
CA MET A 135 16.32 -0.69 -3.39
C MET A 135 15.75 -1.98 -4.01
N ASP A 136 16.50 -3.08 -3.94
CA ASP A 136 16.06 -4.35 -4.50
C ASP A 136 14.86 -4.94 -3.74
N VAL A 137 13.86 -5.42 -4.48
CA VAL A 137 12.76 -6.25 -3.95
C VAL A 137 13.18 -7.71 -3.72
N GLY A 138 14.22 -8.18 -4.42
CA GLY A 138 14.60 -9.58 -4.48
C GLY A 138 13.81 -10.35 -5.55
N THR A 139 14.01 -11.66 -5.65
CA THR A 139 13.35 -12.52 -6.67
C THR A 139 12.22 -13.38 -6.10
N ARG A 140 12.00 -13.33 -4.78
CA ARG A 140 10.99 -14.11 -4.06
C ARG A 140 9.86 -13.19 -3.60
N ASP A 141 8.66 -13.74 -3.51
CA ASP A 141 7.49 -13.08 -2.94
C ASP A 141 7.60 -12.99 -1.41
N LEU A 142 8.53 -12.16 -0.93
CA LEU A 142 8.87 -12.02 0.49
C LEU A 142 8.98 -10.56 0.96
N GLN A 143 9.46 -9.63 0.13
CA GLN A 143 9.56 -8.22 0.54
C GLN A 143 8.21 -7.51 0.34
N GLN A 144 7.15 -8.07 0.95
CA GLN A 144 5.79 -7.54 0.95
C GLN A 144 5.63 -6.37 1.94
N CYS A 145 4.40 -5.93 2.22
CA CYS A 145 4.06 -4.69 2.92
C CYS A 145 4.90 -4.42 4.18
N ALA A 146 4.78 -5.28 5.20
CA ALA A 146 5.50 -5.15 6.46
C ALA A 146 7.00 -5.46 6.33
N ASP A 147 7.36 -6.33 5.40
CA ASP A 147 8.72 -6.74 5.12
C ASP A 147 9.56 -5.61 4.53
N ALA A 148 8.96 -4.72 3.74
CA ALA A 148 9.58 -3.47 3.31
C ALA A 148 9.87 -2.51 4.49
N VAL A 149 8.97 -2.44 5.48
CA VAL A 149 9.19 -1.64 6.71
C VAL A 149 10.34 -2.24 7.53
N MET A 150 10.35 -3.57 7.71
CA MET A 150 11.44 -4.30 8.39
C MET A 150 12.76 -4.17 7.63
N ARG A 151 12.75 -4.25 6.29
CA ARG A 151 13.91 -4.02 5.41
C ARG A 151 14.55 -2.66 5.67
N LEU A 152 13.76 -1.59 5.58
CA LEU A 152 14.26 -0.22 5.73
C LEU A 152 14.85 0.02 7.13
N ARG A 153 14.17 -0.45 8.19
CA ARG A 153 14.68 -0.37 9.56
C ARG A 153 15.97 -1.17 9.76
N ALA A 154 16.02 -2.39 9.26
CA ALA A 154 17.17 -3.27 9.40
C ALA A 154 18.39 -2.79 8.60
N GLU A 155 18.18 -2.22 7.41
CA GLU A 155 19.25 -1.75 6.55
C GLU A 155 19.89 -0.46 7.09
N TYR A 156 19.09 0.45 7.66
CA TYR A 156 19.60 1.57 8.47
C TYR A 156 20.51 1.09 9.60
N LEU A 157 20.05 0.13 10.41
CA LEU A 157 20.82 -0.41 11.52
C LEU A 157 22.08 -1.17 11.04
N TYR A 158 22.00 -1.88 9.92
CA TYR A 158 23.12 -2.61 9.33
C TYR A 158 24.20 -1.65 8.77
N THR A 159 23.81 -0.64 8.00
CA THR A 159 24.72 0.36 7.41
C THR A 159 25.38 1.24 8.47
N THR A 160 24.66 1.55 9.56
CA THR A 160 25.21 2.22 10.76
C THR A 160 25.90 1.28 11.75
N LYS A 161 26.09 -0.01 11.40
CA LYS A 161 26.79 -1.04 12.20
C LYS A 161 26.18 -1.35 13.58
N GLN A 162 24.92 -0.99 13.80
CA GLN A 162 24.15 -1.24 15.02
C GLN A 162 23.59 -2.68 15.06
N TYR A 163 24.44 -3.68 14.76
CA TYR A 163 24.03 -5.06 14.48
C TYR A 163 23.22 -5.73 15.60
N SER A 164 23.52 -5.45 16.87
CA SER A 164 22.81 -5.99 18.04
C SER A 164 21.37 -5.48 18.19
N LYS A 165 21.01 -4.38 17.51
CA LYS A 165 19.64 -3.83 17.49
C LYS A 165 18.78 -4.42 16.36
N ILE A 166 19.36 -5.24 15.48
CA ILE A 166 18.62 -5.85 14.37
C ILE A 166 17.94 -7.12 14.89
N HIS A 167 16.66 -7.02 15.21
CA HIS A 167 15.75 -8.14 15.44
C HIS A 167 14.37 -7.82 14.89
N PHE A 168 13.56 -8.86 14.69
CA PHE A 168 12.11 -8.74 14.53
C PHE A 168 11.44 -9.95 15.18
N ASN A 169 10.18 -9.78 15.60
CA ASN A 169 9.41 -10.83 16.25
C ASN A 169 8.76 -11.78 15.25
N PHE A 170 8.88 -13.09 15.52
CA PHE A 170 8.18 -14.13 14.75
C PHE A 170 6.70 -14.16 15.10
N LEU A 171 5.84 -14.45 14.11
CA LEU A 171 4.39 -14.55 14.31
C LEU A 171 4.01 -15.72 15.22
N SER A 172 4.73 -16.84 15.13
CA SER A 172 4.38 -18.11 15.77
C SER A 172 4.54 -18.12 17.28
N ASP A 173 5.52 -17.38 17.82
CA ASP A 173 5.81 -17.32 19.25
C ASP A 173 5.91 -15.90 19.83
N GLY A 174 5.83 -14.86 18.99
CA GLY A 174 5.97 -13.46 19.40
C GLY A 174 7.38 -13.08 19.89
N LYS A 175 8.38 -13.94 19.73
CA LYS A 175 9.74 -13.71 20.25
C LYS A 175 10.66 -13.12 19.18
N PRO A 176 11.65 -12.30 19.58
CA PRO A 176 12.63 -11.76 18.65
C PRO A 176 13.47 -12.88 18.03
N ARG A 177 14.02 -12.62 16.85
CA ARG A 177 15.17 -13.33 16.27
C ARG A 177 16.24 -12.31 15.98
N TYR A 178 17.40 -12.41 16.63
CA TYR A 178 18.47 -11.43 16.47
C TYR A 178 19.38 -11.77 15.28
N TYR A 179 19.73 -10.75 14.50
CA TYR A 179 20.69 -10.86 13.40
C TYR A 179 22.05 -11.44 13.84
N THR A 180 22.53 -11.03 15.01
CA THR A 180 23.82 -11.49 15.58
C THR A 180 23.78 -12.95 16.02
N GLU A 181 22.63 -13.46 16.42
CA GLU A 181 22.45 -14.89 16.74
C GLU A 181 22.40 -15.73 15.45
N TYR A 182 21.65 -15.26 14.45
CA TYR A 182 21.50 -15.95 13.16
C TYR A 182 22.81 -16.01 12.35
N THR A 183 23.62 -14.95 12.40
CA THR A 183 24.86 -14.83 11.59
C THR A 183 26.16 -15.13 12.35
N GLY A 184 26.10 -15.27 13.68
CA GLY A 184 27.30 -15.39 14.50
C GLY A 184 28.20 -14.16 14.34
N ALA A 185 29.39 -14.35 13.76
CA ALA A 185 30.36 -13.28 13.47
C ALA A 185 30.29 -12.71 12.03
N ASP A 186 29.52 -13.32 11.11
CA ASP A 186 29.46 -12.87 9.72
C ASP A 186 28.71 -11.52 9.60
N ARG A 187 29.38 -10.50 9.06
CA ARG A 187 28.83 -9.15 8.79
C ARG A 187 28.82 -8.81 7.31
N SER A 188 28.79 -9.82 6.44
CA SER A 188 28.66 -9.65 5.00
C SER A 188 27.23 -9.29 4.59
N TRP A 189 27.11 -8.57 3.48
CA TRP A 189 25.82 -8.26 2.86
C TRP A 189 25.02 -9.52 2.53
N LYS A 190 25.71 -10.58 2.12
CA LYS A 190 25.12 -11.90 1.82
C LYS A 190 24.48 -12.54 3.05
N ALA A 191 25.13 -12.44 4.22
CA ALA A 191 24.55 -12.92 5.48
C ALA A 191 23.38 -12.05 5.95
N TYR A 192 23.47 -10.73 5.78
CA TYR A 192 22.35 -9.81 6.03
C TYR A 192 21.12 -10.11 5.17
N ARG A 193 21.25 -10.24 3.84
CA ARG A 193 20.11 -10.57 2.96
C ARG A 193 19.51 -11.94 3.30
N LYS A 194 20.32 -12.95 3.61
CA LYS A 194 19.84 -14.26 4.11
C LYS A 194 19.04 -14.15 5.42
N TYR A 195 19.48 -13.31 6.35
CA TYR A 195 18.73 -13.05 7.57
C TYR A 195 17.40 -12.34 7.28
N MET A 196 17.38 -11.36 6.38
CA MET A 196 16.12 -10.70 5.99
C MET A 196 15.13 -11.68 5.35
N ASP A 197 15.58 -12.52 4.41
CA ASP A 197 14.77 -13.62 3.84
C ASP A 197 14.22 -14.58 4.91
N TYR A 198 14.99 -14.86 5.96
CA TYR A 198 14.55 -15.65 7.09
C TYR A 198 13.47 -14.94 7.92
N ILE A 199 13.64 -13.64 8.22
CA ILE A 199 12.61 -12.85 8.90
C ILE A 199 11.31 -12.82 8.09
N PHE A 200 11.38 -12.48 6.80
CA PHE A 200 10.20 -12.35 5.92
C PHE A 200 9.43 -13.68 5.74
N SER A 201 10.08 -14.81 6.02
CA SER A 201 9.42 -16.13 5.95
C SER A 201 8.57 -16.47 7.20
N TYR A 202 8.68 -15.71 8.30
CA TYR A 202 8.08 -16.05 9.60
C TYR A 202 7.55 -14.86 10.44
N ALA A 203 7.94 -13.63 10.11
CA ALA A 203 7.31 -12.40 10.58
C ALA A 203 6.28 -11.90 9.54
N ASN A 204 5.37 -11.03 9.94
CA ASN A 204 4.42 -10.37 9.03
C ASN A 204 3.84 -9.09 9.67
N THR A 205 2.85 -8.47 9.02
CA THR A 205 2.11 -7.31 9.57
C THR A 205 1.57 -7.55 10.98
N GLY A 206 1.14 -8.77 11.29
CA GLY A 206 0.63 -9.15 12.61
C GLY A 206 1.70 -9.13 13.71
N SER A 207 2.89 -9.69 13.44
CA SER A 207 3.99 -9.69 14.41
C SER A 207 4.64 -8.31 14.54
N LEU A 208 4.85 -7.60 13.44
CA LEU A 208 5.36 -6.22 13.46
C LEU A 208 4.40 -5.28 14.21
N ALA A 209 3.08 -5.41 14.00
CA ALA A 209 2.09 -4.62 14.75
C ALA A 209 2.00 -4.96 16.25
N ASN A 210 2.56 -6.09 16.70
CA ASN A 210 2.74 -6.39 18.13
C ASN A 210 4.03 -5.81 18.69
N GLU A 211 5.08 -5.70 17.87
CA GLU A 211 6.39 -5.17 18.24
C GLU A 211 6.40 -3.64 18.35
N LEU A 212 5.66 -2.95 17.48
CA LEU A 212 5.62 -1.48 17.44
C LEU A 212 4.68 -0.85 18.50
N THR A 213 5.13 0.26 19.07
CA THR A 213 4.39 1.07 20.07
C THR A 213 3.47 2.10 19.41
N PRO A 214 2.23 2.35 19.89
CA PRO A 214 1.35 3.38 19.34
C PRO A 214 1.91 4.80 19.44
N VAL A 215 1.62 5.63 18.44
CA VAL A 215 2.01 7.05 18.36
C VAL A 215 0.81 7.90 17.97
N LYS A 216 0.67 9.09 18.54
CA LYS A 216 -0.39 10.04 18.14
C LYS A 216 -0.04 10.75 16.85
N ILE A 217 -1.04 11.12 16.04
CA ILE A 217 -0.81 11.72 14.72
C ILE A 217 -0.08 13.08 14.79
N GLU A 218 -0.25 13.83 15.88
CA GLU A 218 0.45 15.10 16.14
C GLU A 218 1.95 14.88 16.46
N GLU A 219 2.30 13.69 16.95
CA GLU A 219 3.66 13.30 17.33
C GLU A 219 4.39 12.54 16.18
N ILE A 220 3.83 12.54 14.97
CA ILE A 220 4.35 11.82 13.78
C ILE A 220 5.78 12.26 13.41
N LEU A 221 6.63 11.28 13.10
CA LEU A 221 8.03 11.44 12.68
C LEU A 221 8.38 10.48 11.53
N PRO A 222 9.43 10.76 10.74
CA PRO A 222 9.95 9.79 9.77
C PRO A 222 10.47 8.54 10.48
N GLY A 223 10.05 7.37 10.01
CA GLY A 223 10.28 6.07 10.63
C GLY A 223 9.07 5.50 11.36
N ASP A 224 8.00 6.29 11.54
CA ASP A 224 6.70 5.79 12.01
C ASP A 224 6.01 4.97 10.93
N VAL A 225 5.07 4.12 11.33
CA VAL A 225 4.43 3.13 10.48
C VAL A 225 2.92 3.20 10.70
N PHE A 226 2.16 3.48 9.64
CA PHE A 226 0.73 3.20 9.62
C PHE A 226 0.57 1.71 9.37
N ILE A 227 0.04 0.98 10.34
CA ILE A 227 0.00 -0.48 10.32
C ILE A 227 -1.32 -1.01 10.89
N MET A 228 -1.97 -1.87 10.12
CA MET A 228 -3.22 -2.53 10.51
C MET A 228 -3.08 -4.03 10.41
N LYS A 229 -3.52 -4.73 11.46
CA LYS A 229 -3.81 -6.16 11.39
C LYS A 229 -5.16 -6.35 10.70
N GLY A 230 -5.31 -7.44 9.98
CA GLY A 230 -6.61 -7.92 9.50
C GLY A 230 -6.58 -9.42 9.26
N ASN A 231 -7.73 -9.97 8.93
CA ASN A 231 -7.92 -11.39 8.66
C ASN A 231 -8.77 -11.50 7.38
N PRO A 232 -8.23 -12.02 6.25
CA PRO A 232 -6.95 -12.72 6.12
C PRO A 232 -5.69 -11.83 6.08
N TYR A 233 -5.80 -10.54 5.72
CA TYR A 233 -4.61 -9.69 5.46
C TYR A 233 -4.62 -8.40 6.26
N GLY A 234 -3.43 -7.88 6.54
CA GLY A 234 -3.21 -6.54 7.10
C GLY A 234 -2.09 -5.83 6.32
N HIS A 235 -2.12 -4.50 6.31
CA HIS A 235 -1.18 -3.67 5.55
C HIS A 235 -0.27 -2.81 6.43
N ALA A 236 0.87 -2.38 5.88
CA ALA A 236 1.83 -1.51 6.53
C ALA A 236 2.47 -0.55 5.51
N VAL A 237 2.53 0.74 5.86
CA VAL A 237 3.27 1.78 5.13
C VAL A 237 4.10 2.60 6.10
N ILE A 238 5.31 3.01 5.69
CA ILE A 238 6.25 3.75 6.54
C ILE A 238 6.31 5.23 6.15
N VAL A 239 6.34 6.11 7.15
CA VAL A 239 6.56 7.54 6.99
C VAL A 239 8.03 7.78 6.65
N VAL A 240 8.32 8.32 5.46
CA VAL A 240 9.69 8.54 4.97
C VAL A 240 10.18 9.99 5.14
N ASP A 241 9.26 10.94 5.27
CA ASP A 241 9.58 12.34 5.54
C ASP A 241 8.39 13.04 6.24
N VAL A 242 8.68 14.11 6.99
CA VAL A 242 7.71 14.97 7.67
C VAL A 242 8.17 16.43 7.56
N ALA A 243 7.23 17.33 7.29
CA ALA A 243 7.42 18.77 7.31
C ALA A 243 6.32 19.43 8.16
N GLU A 244 6.62 20.60 8.72
CA GLU A 244 5.75 21.35 9.61
C GLU A 244 5.56 22.78 9.09
N ASN A 245 4.33 23.28 9.12
CA ASN A 245 4.00 24.65 8.74
C ASN A 245 4.33 25.58 9.89
N SER A 246 5.25 26.53 9.67
CA SER A 246 5.83 27.36 10.74
C SER A 246 4.86 28.36 11.38
N GLU A 247 3.70 28.61 10.77
CA GLU A 247 2.67 29.53 11.29
C GLU A 247 1.57 28.81 12.07
N THR A 248 1.20 27.60 11.63
CA THR A 248 0.04 26.86 12.15
C THR A 248 0.39 25.61 12.97
N GLY A 249 1.65 25.16 12.94
CA GLY A 249 2.09 23.89 13.54
C GLY A 249 1.53 22.64 12.83
N GLU A 250 0.83 22.80 11.70
CA GLU A 250 0.33 21.66 10.91
C GLU A 250 1.49 20.82 10.39
N ARG A 251 1.37 19.50 10.46
CA ARG A 251 2.32 18.59 9.83
C ARG A 251 1.79 18.02 8.53
N VAL A 252 2.71 17.80 7.59
CA VAL A 252 2.52 16.97 6.41
C VAL A 252 3.59 15.90 6.36
N PHE A 253 3.27 14.75 5.79
CA PHE A 253 4.15 13.58 5.75
C PHE A 253 4.11 12.86 4.40
N MET A 254 5.21 12.21 4.03
CA MET A 254 5.27 11.28 2.88
C MET A 254 5.31 9.84 3.39
N ILE A 255 4.64 8.93 2.69
CA ILE A 255 4.65 7.49 3.00
C ILE A 255 5.19 6.66 1.83
N ALA A 256 5.83 5.55 2.15
CA ALA A 256 6.30 4.55 1.20
C ALA A 256 5.85 3.14 1.58
N GLN A 257 5.73 2.27 0.58
CA GLN A 257 5.25 0.89 0.75
C GLN A 257 5.90 -0.11 -0.20
N SER A 258 5.79 -1.39 0.15
CA SER A 258 5.62 -2.50 -0.81
C SER A 258 4.16 -2.98 -0.72
N TYR A 259 3.78 -4.06 -1.41
CA TYR A 259 2.42 -4.61 -1.38
C TYR A 259 2.44 -6.15 -1.48
N MET A 260 1.29 -6.75 -1.79
CA MET A 260 1.12 -8.19 -2.06
C MET A 260 0.65 -8.35 -3.53
N PRO A 261 1.40 -9.03 -4.42
CA PRO A 261 2.72 -9.62 -4.20
C PRO A 261 3.82 -8.57 -3.98
N ALA A 262 4.99 -9.03 -3.53
CA ALA A 262 6.14 -8.20 -3.24
C ALA A 262 6.55 -7.38 -4.47
N GLN A 263 6.73 -6.07 -4.26
CA GLN A 263 7.10 -5.12 -5.30
C GLN A 263 8.14 -4.13 -4.81
N GLU A 264 8.75 -3.40 -5.73
CA GLU A 264 9.73 -2.38 -5.37
C GLU A 264 9.13 -1.32 -4.44
N ILE A 265 9.93 -0.90 -3.46
CA ILE A 265 9.47 0.06 -2.46
C ILE A 265 9.29 1.41 -3.14
N HIS A 266 8.12 2.04 -2.99
CA HIS A 266 7.78 3.28 -3.68
C HIS A 266 7.03 4.24 -2.77
N ILE A 267 7.22 5.54 -3.00
CA ILE A 267 6.47 6.63 -2.37
C ILE A 267 5.08 6.68 -3.01
N LEU A 268 4.03 6.81 -2.20
CA LEU A 268 2.65 6.88 -2.67
C LEU A 268 2.25 8.30 -3.07
N LYS A 269 1.39 8.42 -4.08
CA LYS A 269 0.71 9.69 -4.42
C LYS A 269 -0.44 9.94 -3.45
N ASN A 270 -0.55 11.17 -2.95
CA ASN A 270 -1.78 11.61 -2.30
C ASN A 270 -2.83 11.97 -3.36
N LEU A 271 -3.68 11.00 -3.71
CA LEU A 271 -4.78 11.18 -4.68
C LEU A 271 -5.92 12.06 -4.14
N ASN A 272 -6.02 12.23 -2.82
CA ASN A 272 -7.05 13.06 -2.19
C ASN A 272 -6.68 14.56 -2.19
N SER A 273 -5.42 14.91 -2.43
CA SER A 273 -4.95 16.30 -2.47
C SER A 273 -3.78 16.46 -3.44
N LEU A 274 -4.09 16.45 -4.74
CA LEU A 274 -3.10 16.53 -5.83
C LEU A 274 -2.18 17.77 -5.74
N SER A 275 -2.66 18.88 -5.14
CA SER A 275 -1.90 20.11 -4.94
C SER A 275 -0.72 19.99 -3.97
N ILE A 276 -0.73 19.00 -3.07
CA ILE A 276 0.37 18.73 -2.12
C ILE A 276 1.02 17.35 -2.34
N SER A 277 0.50 16.53 -3.27
CA SER A 277 1.02 15.19 -3.56
C SER A 277 2.53 15.23 -3.87
N PRO A 278 3.37 14.34 -3.28
CA PRO A 278 3.01 13.12 -2.55
C PRO A 278 2.77 13.29 -1.04
N TRP A 279 2.67 14.52 -0.54
CA TRP A 279 2.47 14.78 0.89
C TRP A 279 1.00 14.60 1.31
N TYR A 280 0.81 14.11 2.53
CA TYR A 280 -0.47 13.96 3.23
C TYR A 280 -0.47 14.90 4.44
N SER A 281 -1.55 15.65 4.68
CA SER A 281 -1.71 16.45 5.90
C SER A 281 -2.00 15.55 7.11
N THR A 282 -1.66 15.97 8.33
CA THR A 282 -2.14 15.35 9.57
C THR A 282 -3.55 15.78 9.97
N LYS A 283 -4.16 16.77 9.29
CA LYS A 283 -5.53 17.27 9.56
C LYS A 283 -6.62 16.52 8.79
N PHE A 284 -6.42 15.24 8.48
CA PHE A 284 -7.50 14.42 7.92
C PHE A 284 -8.49 14.02 9.01
N GLU A 285 -9.78 13.96 8.69
CA GLU A 285 -10.81 13.44 9.58
C GLU A 285 -11.01 11.93 9.33
N GLY A 286 -11.01 11.15 10.42
CA GLY A 286 -11.22 9.70 10.35
C GLY A 286 -10.02 8.93 9.83
N ASP A 287 -10.06 8.55 8.55
CA ASP A 287 -9.22 7.50 7.99
C ASP A 287 -8.17 8.03 7.00
N LEU A 288 -6.95 7.48 7.06
CA LEU A 288 -5.90 7.77 6.08
C LEU A 288 -6.14 6.92 4.82
N ASN A 289 -6.70 7.56 3.79
CA ASN A 289 -6.93 6.97 2.48
C ASN A 289 -5.65 7.02 1.62
N THR A 290 -5.10 5.86 1.30
CA THR A 290 -3.97 5.71 0.35
C THR A 290 -4.45 5.04 -0.95
N PRO A 291 -3.68 5.10 -2.05
CA PRO A 291 -4.12 4.61 -3.37
C PRO A 291 -4.56 3.14 -3.43
N GLU A 292 -4.05 2.29 -2.53
CA GLU A 292 -4.33 0.84 -2.51
C GLU A 292 -4.90 0.34 -1.17
N TRP A 293 -5.01 1.21 -0.16
CA TRP A 293 -5.46 0.81 1.19
C TRP A 293 -6.00 1.99 2.03
N THR A 294 -7.05 1.76 2.81
CA THR A 294 -7.56 2.72 3.80
C THR A 294 -7.14 2.30 5.20
N PHE A 295 -6.44 3.19 5.90
CA PHE A 295 -5.98 2.99 7.26
C PHE A 295 -6.96 3.64 8.25
N VAL A 296 -7.66 2.81 9.03
CA VAL A 296 -8.73 3.26 9.94
C VAL A 296 -8.28 3.28 11.40
N GLY A 297 -8.73 4.29 12.14
CA GLY A 297 -8.47 4.44 13.58
C GLY A 297 -6.99 4.60 13.96
N ASN A 298 -6.66 4.30 15.23
CA ASN A 298 -5.32 4.51 15.77
C ASN A 298 -4.31 3.42 15.31
N CYS A 299 -3.85 3.56 14.07
CA CYS A 299 -2.97 2.63 13.37
C CYS A 299 -1.52 3.13 13.24
N LEU A 300 -1.18 4.34 13.70
CA LEU A 300 0.18 4.88 13.66
C LEU A 300 1.03 4.32 14.82
N LYS A 301 2.22 3.82 14.50
CA LYS A 301 3.13 3.18 15.46
C LYS A 301 4.62 3.45 15.18
N ARG A 302 5.49 3.17 16.16
CA ARG A 302 6.95 3.43 16.11
C ARG A 302 7.77 2.27 16.73
N PHE A 303 9.01 2.13 16.24
CA PHE A 303 10.06 1.21 16.73
C PHE A 303 10.77 1.70 17.99
#